data_AF-A0A444RZJ1-F1
#
_entry.id   AF-A0A444RZJ1-F1
#
_cell.length_a   1.000
_cell.length_b   1.000
_cell.length_c   1.000
_cell.angle_alpha   90.00
_cell.angle_beta   90.00
_cell.angle_gamma   90.00
#
_symmetry.space_group_name_H-M   'P 1'
#
loop_
_entity.id
_entity.type
_entity.pdbx_description
1 polymer ?
#
loop_
_entity_poly.entity_id
_entity_poly.type
_entity_poly.pdbx_seq_one_letter_code
_entity_poly.pdbx_strand_id
1 'polypeptide(L)'
;MMSTLYEPLGYGVGGLSLGGGASFHTGKRGFTCDDIVNYEIVLADGTIANANAVENPGLHRASKGGGNNFGIVTRFDLQTFEDAKGGLYGGLLFSTCDDRDAILAQSSRLVEINHEPPKDTEVIAFTYGGSVSMQILEQESVAFAKLAALTAELGAYAESKDAATTWRYLNYVSPAQDPFSTFGEEKFQLLEKVAAEYDPKGFFQPRVSGGFKIPRVQ
;
A
#
# COMPACT_ATOMS: atom_id res chain seq x y z
N MET A 1 26.72 12.04 -1.20
CA MET A 1 26.44 11.09 -2.30
C MET A 1 25.16 10.35 -1.91
N MET A 2 24.06 10.67 -2.60
CA MET A 2 22.74 10.01 -2.57
C MET A 2 22.04 9.82 -1.20
N SER A 3 21.36 10.85 -0.70
CA SER A 3 20.13 10.64 0.09
C SER A 3 18.99 10.44 -0.91
N THR A 4 18.80 9.21 -1.35
CA THR A 4 17.51 8.81 -1.93
C THR A 4 16.47 9.07 -0.87
N LEU A 5 15.66 10.12 -1.05
CA LEU A 5 14.38 10.27 -0.39
C LEU A 5 13.67 8.92 -0.54
N TYR A 6 13.52 8.20 0.56
CA TYR A 6 12.77 6.96 0.57
C TYR A 6 11.31 7.35 0.35
N GLU A 7 10.83 7.11 -0.87
CA GLU A 7 9.39 7.07 -1.11
C GLU A 7 8.94 5.62 -0.96
N PRO A 8 7.97 5.31 -0.07
CA PRO A 8 7.24 4.05 -0.19
C PRO A 8 6.69 4.02 -1.62
N LEU A 9 7.13 3.03 -2.42
CA LEU A 9 6.79 2.84 -3.83
C LEU A 9 6.28 4.15 -4.50
N GLY A 10 7.20 5.03 -4.92
CA GLY A 10 6.88 6.43 -5.25
C GLY A 10 5.62 6.63 -6.11
N TYR A 11 5.01 7.82 -5.99
CA TYR A 11 3.65 8.18 -6.46
C TYR A 11 3.40 8.10 -7.99
N GLY A 12 4.23 7.38 -8.75
CA GLY A 12 3.93 6.98 -10.12
C GLY A 12 2.99 5.78 -10.18
N VAL A 13 2.33 5.61 -11.34
CA VAL A 13 1.38 4.51 -11.59
C VAL A 13 1.96 3.15 -11.20
N GLY A 14 3.24 2.90 -11.50
CA GLY A 14 3.89 1.63 -11.22
C GLY A 14 4.01 1.33 -9.72
N GLY A 15 4.59 2.26 -8.94
CA GLY A 15 4.75 2.09 -7.50
C GLY A 15 3.42 1.96 -6.79
N LEU A 16 2.52 2.93 -7.03
CA LEU A 16 1.21 2.97 -6.41
C LEU A 16 0.41 1.68 -6.66
N SER A 17 0.36 1.20 -7.91
CA SER A 17 -0.46 0.05 -8.28
C SER A 17 0.16 -1.28 -7.85
N LEU A 18 1.48 -1.42 -7.82
CA LEU A 18 2.14 -2.64 -7.34
C LEU A 18 2.06 -2.78 -5.81
N GLY A 19 1.81 -1.69 -5.09
CA GLY A 19 1.49 -1.72 -3.67
C GLY A 19 0.00 -1.85 -3.34
N GLY A 20 -0.85 -1.95 -4.35
CA GLY A 20 -2.31 -1.93 -4.22
C GLY A 20 -2.89 -0.73 -4.95
N GLY A 21 -2.75 0.45 -4.36
CA GLY A 21 -3.14 1.74 -4.95
C GLY A 21 -4.53 2.15 -4.48
N ALA A 22 -4.59 3.09 -3.54
CA ALA A 22 -5.86 3.61 -3.04
C ALA A 22 -6.31 4.77 -3.93
N SER A 23 -7.60 4.84 -4.21
CA SER A 23 -8.21 5.90 -5.00
C SER A 23 -9.53 6.34 -4.38
N PHE A 24 -10.13 7.40 -4.93
CA PHE A 24 -11.47 7.84 -4.53
C PHE A 24 -12.55 6.78 -4.77
N HIS A 25 -12.29 5.79 -5.62
CA HIS A 25 -13.22 4.70 -5.92
C HIS A 25 -12.98 3.45 -5.06
N THR A 26 -11.99 3.46 -4.14
CA THR A 26 -11.60 2.25 -3.41
C THR A 26 -12.71 1.62 -2.59
N GLY A 27 -13.58 2.43 -1.96
CA GLY A 27 -14.73 1.92 -1.22
C GLY A 27 -15.71 1.10 -2.08
N LYS A 28 -15.76 1.36 -3.39
CA LYS A 28 -16.71 0.74 -4.32
C LYS A 28 -16.08 -0.33 -5.21
N ARG A 29 -14.81 -0.16 -5.57
CA ARG A 29 -14.14 -0.96 -6.61
C ARG A 29 -12.90 -1.72 -6.14
N GLY A 30 -12.46 -1.48 -4.91
CA GLY A 30 -11.18 -2.01 -4.43
C GLY A 30 -9.99 -1.14 -4.84
N PHE A 31 -8.79 -1.68 -4.71
CA PHE A 31 -7.57 -0.97 -5.03
C PHE A 31 -7.32 -0.91 -6.54
N THR A 32 -6.48 0.01 -7.00
CA THR A 32 -6.08 0.13 -8.41
C THR A 32 -5.58 -1.20 -8.97
N CYS A 33 -4.88 -2.00 -8.16
CA CYS A 33 -4.40 -3.32 -8.54
C CYS A 33 -5.51 -4.31 -8.87
N ASP A 34 -6.72 -4.14 -8.31
CA ASP A 34 -7.85 -5.02 -8.57
C ASP A 34 -8.34 -4.88 -10.02
N ASP A 35 -8.29 -3.65 -10.57
CA ASP A 35 -8.64 -3.34 -11.96
C ASP A 35 -7.53 -3.67 -12.98
N ILE A 36 -6.34 -4.10 -12.54
CA ILE A 36 -5.26 -4.53 -13.46
C ILE A 36 -5.55 -5.94 -13.96
N VAL A 37 -5.76 -6.06 -15.27
CA VAL A 37 -6.06 -7.32 -15.95
C VAL A 37 -4.82 -8.03 -16.48
N ASN A 38 -3.75 -7.29 -16.78
CA ASN A 38 -2.47 -7.86 -17.20
C ASN A 38 -1.29 -6.95 -16.81
N TYR A 39 -0.20 -7.58 -16.38
CA TYR A 39 1.11 -6.94 -16.25
C TYR A 39 2.04 -7.51 -17.33
N GLU A 40 2.68 -6.64 -18.11
CA GLU A 40 3.86 -7.02 -18.89
C GLU A 40 5.10 -6.79 -18.01
N ILE A 41 5.85 -7.85 -17.75
CA ILE A 41 6.93 -7.85 -16.75
C ILE A 41 8.22 -8.38 -17.38
N VAL A 42 9.30 -7.61 -17.26
CA VAL A 42 10.66 -8.07 -17.54
C VAL A 42 11.20 -8.78 -16.30
N LEU A 43 11.54 -10.06 -16.46
CA LEU A 43 12.01 -10.95 -15.40
C LEU A 43 13.53 -10.85 -15.18
N ALA A 44 14.03 -11.52 -14.15
CA ALA A 44 15.44 -11.48 -13.76
C ALA A 44 16.39 -12.03 -14.84
N ASP A 45 15.91 -12.91 -15.71
CA ASP A 45 16.65 -13.46 -16.85
C ASP A 45 16.57 -12.59 -18.13
N GLY A 46 15.85 -11.46 -18.06
CA GLY A 46 15.65 -10.53 -19.17
C GLY A 46 14.53 -10.91 -20.12
N THR A 47 13.82 -12.02 -19.89
CA THR A 47 12.63 -12.38 -20.67
C THR A 47 11.42 -11.52 -20.29
N ILE A 48 10.45 -11.43 -21.20
CA ILE A 48 9.18 -10.73 -20.97
C ILE A 48 8.10 -11.78 -20.71
N ALA A 49 7.34 -11.60 -19.64
CA ALA A 49 6.19 -12.42 -19.30
C ALA A 49 4.93 -11.56 -19.20
N ASN A 50 3.78 -12.13 -19.57
CA ASN A 50 2.48 -11.57 -19.23
C ASN A 50 1.95 -12.25 -17.97
N ALA A 51 1.50 -11.46 -17.01
CA ALA A 51 0.89 -11.94 -15.78
C ALA A 51 -0.58 -11.49 -15.73
N ASN A 52 -1.49 -12.43 -15.96
CA ASN A 52 -2.93 -12.23 -15.99
C ASN A 52 -3.67 -13.49 -15.47
N ALA A 53 -5.00 -13.53 -15.62
CA ALA A 53 -5.83 -14.64 -15.13
C ALA A 53 -5.56 -16.00 -15.83
N VAL A 54 -4.96 -15.99 -17.01
CA VAL A 54 -4.74 -17.19 -17.85
C VAL A 54 -3.25 -17.55 -17.93
N GLU A 55 -2.38 -16.55 -18.09
CA GLU A 55 -0.93 -16.68 -18.19
C GLU A 55 -0.27 -16.18 -16.90
N ASN A 56 0.57 -17.00 -16.26
CA ASN A 56 1.25 -16.69 -14.99
C ASN A 56 0.31 -16.13 -13.87
N PRO A 57 -0.81 -16.81 -13.53
CA PRO A 57 -1.80 -16.28 -12.58
C PRO A 57 -1.28 -16.13 -11.14
N GLY A 58 -0.24 -16.88 -10.78
CA GLY A 58 0.46 -16.69 -9.50
C GLY A 58 1.17 -15.34 -9.44
N LEU A 59 1.93 -15.01 -10.50
CA LEU A 59 2.61 -13.73 -10.65
C LEU A 59 1.61 -12.57 -10.72
N HIS A 60 0.48 -12.75 -11.40
CA HIS A 60 -0.59 -11.73 -11.47
C HIS A 60 -1.11 -11.38 -10.08
N ARG A 61 -1.45 -12.39 -9.26
CA ARG A 61 -1.93 -12.17 -7.89
C ARG A 61 -0.85 -11.58 -6.98
N ALA A 62 0.39 -12.08 -7.07
CA ALA A 62 1.49 -11.59 -6.26
C ALA A 62 1.84 -10.12 -6.56
N SER A 63 1.74 -9.68 -7.83
CA SER A 63 1.98 -8.27 -8.21
C SER A 63 0.92 -7.29 -7.70
N LYS A 64 -0.24 -7.75 -7.21
CA LYS A 64 -1.31 -6.91 -6.62
C LYS A 64 -1.05 -6.53 -5.15
N GLY A 65 0.20 -6.20 -4.81
CA GLY A 65 0.62 -5.91 -3.43
C GLY A 65 2.02 -6.41 -3.08
N GLY A 66 2.70 -7.11 -4.00
CA GLY A 66 4.08 -7.56 -3.83
C GLY A 66 5.14 -6.57 -4.30
N GLY A 67 4.77 -5.35 -4.72
CA GLY A 67 5.73 -4.31 -5.08
C GLY A 67 6.65 -4.70 -6.25
N ASN A 68 7.93 -4.36 -6.13
CA ASN A 68 8.95 -4.54 -7.17
C ASN A 68 9.78 -5.84 -6.99
N ASN A 69 9.21 -6.87 -6.38
CA ASN A 69 9.95 -8.07 -5.97
C ASN A 69 10.19 -9.09 -7.11
N PHE A 70 9.39 -9.06 -8.16
CA PHE A 70 9.35 -10.15 -9.17
C PHE A 70 9.86 -9.76 -10.54
N GLY A 71 10.05 -8.47 -10.80
CA GLY A 71 10.34 -7.97 -12.13
C GLY A 71 10.19 -6.46 -12.27
N ILE A 72 10.53 -5.97 -13.46
CA ILE A 72 10.28 -4.59 -13.87
C ILE A 72 9.02 -4.61 -14.74
N VAL A 73 7.94 -4.01 -14.23
CA VAL A 73 6.70 -3.88 -15.02
C VAL A 73 6.86 -2.77 -16.06
N THR A 74 6.70 -3.11 -17.33
CA THR A 74 6.81 -2.20 -18.47
C THR A 74 5.47 -1.75 -19.02
N ARG A 75 4.41 -2.54 -18.81
CA ARG A 75 3.03 -2.17 -19.17
C ARG A 75 2.03 -2.68 -18.14
N PHE A 76 1.02 -1.86 -17.88
CA PHE A 76 -0.17 -2.21 -17.13
C PHE A 76 -1.37 -2.13 -18.07
N ASP A 77 -2.13 -3.21 -18.19
CA ASP A 77 -3.42 -3.19 -18.88
C ASP A 77 -4.51 -3.10 -17.82
N LEU A 78 -5.25 -1.98 -17.80
CA LEU A 78 -6.27 -1.69 -16.79
C LEU A 78 -7.67 -1.76 -17.38
N GLN A 79 -8.60 -2.33 -16.62
CA GLN A 79 -10.02 -2.24 -16.92
C GLN A 79 -10.53 -0.83 -16.60
N THR A 80 -11.10 -0.17 -17.59
CA THR A 80 -11.75 1.13 -17.41
C THR A 80 -13.22 0.95 -17.03
N PHE A 81 -13.81 2.00 -16.47
CA PHE A 81 -15.22 2.05 -16.11
C PHE A 81 -15.77 3.45 -16.36
N GLU A 82 -17.09 3.55 -16.54
CA GLU A 82 -17.78 4.84 -16.61
C GLU A 82 -17.87 5.46 -15.22
N ASP A 83 -17.42 6.70 -15.09
CA ASP A 83 -17.56 7.45 -13.85
C ASP A 83 -18.97 8.06 -13.70
N ALA A 84 -19.26 8.63 -12.53
CA ALA A 84 -20.55 9.26 -12.25
C ALA A 84 -20.86 10.38 -13.26
N LYS A 85 -22.07 10.36 -13.82
CA LYS A 85 -22.56 11.46 -14.68
C LYS A 85 -22.63 12.73 -13.83
N GLY A 86 -21.76 13.70 -14.12
CA GLY A 86 -21.59 14.93 -13.34
C GLY A 86 -20.26 15.02 -12.57
N GLY A 87 -19.43 13.98 -12.61
CA GLY A 87 -18.13 13.92 -11.95
C GLY A 87 -18.23 13.56 -10.46
N LEU A 88 -17.09 13.65 -9.76
CA LEU A 88 -16.99 13.44 -8.32
C LEU A 88 -17.16 14.77 -7.58
N TYR A 89 -18.01 14.79 -6.54
CA TYR A 89 -18.06 15.89 -5.59
C TYR A 89 -17.02 15.64 -4.49
N GLY A 90 -16.09 16.58 -4.30
CA GLY A 90 -15.04 16.48 -3.29
C GLY A 90 -14.72 17.82 -2.67
N GLY A 91 -14.14 17.79 -1.47
CA GLY A 91 -13.77 18.97 -0.71
C GLY A 91 -13.16 18.63 0.65
N LEU A 92 -12.72 19.66 1.36
CA LEU A 92 -12.26 19.54 2.74
C LEU A 92 -13.28 20.22 3.66
N LEU A 93 -13.63 19.54 4.75
CA LEU A 93 -14.42 20.08 5.84
C LEU A 93 -13.52 20.23 7.06
N PHE A 94 -13.55 21.41 7.69
CA PHE A 94 -12.81 21.69 8.91
C PHE A 94 -13.82 21.94 10.03
N SER A 95 -13.65 21.25 11.16
CA SER A 95 -14.43 21.47 12.39
C SER A 95 -13.50 21.71 13.57
N THR A 96 -14.05 22.25 14.65
CA THR A 96 -13.32 22.34 15.91
C THR A 96 -13.34 21.00 16.65
N CYS A 97 -12.50 20.87 17.67
CA CYS A 97 -12.50 19.69 18.53
C CYS A 97 -13.79 19.53 19.35
N ASP A 98 -14.67 20.54 19.40
CA ASP A 98 -15.94 20.49 20.11
C ASP A 98 -16.94 19.54 19.42
N ASP A 99 -16.85 19.41 18.08
CA ASP A 99 -17.71 18.53 17.29
C ASP A 99 -17.22 17.07 17.23
N ARG A 100 -16.11 16.74 17.90
CA ARG A 100 -15.41 15.46 17.79
C ARG A 100 -16.33 14.26 17.97
N ASP A 101 -17.15 14.24 19.01
CA ASP A 101 -18.00 13.10 19.33
C ASP A 101 -19.09 12.91 18.26
N ALA A 102 -19.63 14.01 17.73
CA ALA A 102 -20.60 13.97 16.65
C ALA A 102 -19.97 13.46 15.34
N ILE A 103 -18.75 13.91 15.03
CA ILE A 103 -17.99 13.45 13.85
C ILE A 103 -17.70 11.95 13.96
N LEU A 104 -17.17 11.50 15.10
CA LEU A 104 -16.88 10.07 15.33
C LEU A 104 -18.14 9.22 15.23
N ALA A 105 -19.25 9.66 15.81
CA ALA A 105 -20.54 8.95 15.71
C ALA A 105 -21.03 8.83 14.27
N GLN A 106 -20.92 9.89 13.46
CA GLN A 106 -21.27 9.82 12.03
C GLN A 106 -20.31 8.92 11.25
N SER A 107 -19.00 8.99 11.51
CA SER A 107 -18.02 8.10 10.87
C SER A 107 -18.31 6.62 11.16
N SER A 108 -18.60 6.26 12.41
CA SER A 108 -19.01 4.90 12.77
C SER A 108 -20.29 4.47 12.05
N ARG A 109 -21.31 5.33 12.04
CA ARG A 109 -22.57 5.07 11.33
C ARG A 109 -22.35 4.83 9.83
N LEU A 110 -21.48 5.62 9.18
CA LEU A 110 -21.19 5.47 7.76
C LEU A 110 -20.54 4.11 7.45
N VAL A 111 -19.65 3.62 8.33
CA VAL A 111 -19.09 2.27 8.22
C VAL A 111 -20.18 1.20 8.35
N GLU A 112 -21.11 1.36 9.31
CA GLU A 112 -22.21 0.41 9.51
C GLU A 112 -23.13 0.33 8.29
N ILE A 113 -23.52 1.46 7.71
CA ILE A 113 -24.45 1.50 6.56
C ILE A 113 -23.76 1.37 5.21
N ASN A 114 -22.43 1.21 5.17
CA ASN A 114 -21.63 1.21 3.92
C ASN A 114 -22.08 0.14 2.91
N HIS A 115 -22.75 -0.91 3.39
CA HIS A 115 -23.30 -1.99 2.57
C HIS A 115 -24.66 -1.65 1.92
N GLU A 116 -25.37 -0.61 2.38
CA GLU A 116 -26.72 -0.28 1.89
C GLU A 116 -26.70 0.51 0.56
N PRO A 117 -25.91 1.60 0.39
CA PRO A 117 -25.79 2.30 -0.89
C PRO A 117 -24.35 2.17 -1.42
N PRO A 118 -24.06 1.28 -2.39
CA PRO A 118 -22.71 1.09 -2.95
C PRO A 118 -22.09 2.32 -3.63
N LYS A 119 -22.84 3.42 -3.74
CA LYS A 119 -22.40 4.69 -4.31
C LYS A 119 -21.88 5.66 -3.25
N ASP A 120 -22.19 5.42 -1.98
CA ASP A 120 -21.87 6.30 -0.85
C ASP A 120 -20.71 5.72 -0.02
N THR A 121 -19.92 4.84 -0.64
CA THR A 121 -18.82 4.15 0.04
C THR A 121 -17.67 5.09 0.33
N GLU A 122 -17.21 5.12 1.57
CA GLU A 122 -16.12 5.98 2.03
C GLU A 122 -14.93 5.14 2.54
N VAL A 123 -13.71 5.63 2.29
CA VAL A 123 -12.50 5.15 2.97
C VAL A 123 -12.19 6.12 4.09
N ILE A 124 -12.44 5.71 5.34
CA ILE A 124 -12.16 6.53 6.51
C ILE A 124 -10.73 6.25 6.98
N ALA A 125 -9.92 7.30 7.07
CA ALA A 125 -8.57 7.25 7.61
C ALA A 125 -8.42 8.27 8.74
N PHE A 126 -8.02 7.80 9.93
CA PHE A 126 -7.63 8.69 11.03
C PHE A 126 -6.13 8.97 10.93
N THR A 127 -5.79 10.16 10.45
CA THR A 127 -4.40 10.59 10.31
C THR A 127 -4.06 11.58 11.41
N TYR A 128 -3.10 11.22 12.25
CA TYR A 128 -2.48 12.14 13.22
C TYR A 128 -1.10 12.51 12.69
N GLY A 129 -0.86 13.81 12.51
CA GLY A 129 0.39 14.32 11.95
C GLY A 129 0.90 15.54 12.71
N GLY A 130 2.21 15.72 12.69
CA GLY A 130 2.88 16.93 13.17
C GLY A 130 4.00 17.31 12.23
N SER A 131 4.25 18.60 12.05
CA SER A 131 5.34 19.12 11.24
C SER A 131 6.48 19.61 12.13
N VAL A 132 7.70 19.16 11.86
CA VAL A 132 8.93 19.71 12.46
C VAL A 132 9.84 20.22 11.36
N SER A 133 10.35 21.44 11.52
CA SER A 133 11.35 22.00 10.61
C SER A 133 12.75 21.67 11.11
N MET A 134 13.59 21.08 10.26
CA MET A 134 14.98 20.74 10.58
C MET A 134 15.96 21.62 9.80
N GLN A 135 17.15 21.86 10.35
CA GLN A 135 18.15 22.73 9.73
C GLN A 135 19.20 21.98 8.89
N ILE A 136 19.54 20.73 9.24
CA ILE A 136 20.56 19.93 8.54
C ILE A 136 20.14 18.47 8.37
N LEU A 137 20.59 17.83 7.28
CA LEU A 137 20.27 16.43 6.93
C LEU A 137 20.64 15.42 8.02
N GLU A 138 21.70 15.65 8.80
CA GLU A 138 22.11 14.72 9.87
C GLU A 138 21.05 14.55 10.97
N GLN A 139 20.19 15.56 11.17
CA GLN A 139 19.08 15.51 12.14
C GLN A 139 17.92 14.63 11.67
N GLU A 140 17.86 14.31 10.37
CA GLU A 140 16.80 13.47 9.78
C GLU A 140 16.80 12.07 10.39
N SER A 141 17.99 11.48 10.61
CA SER A 141 18.14 10.17 11.25
C SER A 141 17.55 10.13 12.66
N VAL A 142 17.74 11.21 13.42
CA VAL A 142 17.20 11.36 14.79
C VAL A 142 15.69 11.54 14.76
N ALA A 143 15.17 12.33 13.82
CA ALA A 143 13.73 12.53 13.64
C ALA A 143 13.02 11.22 13.28
N PHE A 144 13.57 10.44 12.33
CA PHE A 144 13.03 9.13 11.98
C PHE A 144 13.04 8.16 13.16
N ALA A 145 14.13 8.11 13.93
CA ALA A 145 14.21 7.26 15.12
C ALA A 145 13.11 7.62 16.16
N LYS A 146 12.85 8.91 16.38
CA LYS A 146 11.77 9.37 17.28
C LYS A 146 10.39 9.03 16.75
N LEU A 147 10.14 9.22 15.46
CA LEU A 147 8.86 8.88 14.84
C LEU A 147 8.59 7.37 14.90
N ALA A 148 9.62 6.54 14.65
CA ALA A 148 9.54 5.10 14.77
C ALA A 148 9.21 4.66 16.20
N ALA A 149 9.87 5.27 17.21
CA ALA A 149 9.60 4.99 18.62
C ALA A 149 8.15 5.34 19.01
N LEU A 150 7.66 6.51 18.60
CA LEU A 150 6.27 6.92 18.84
C LEU A 150 5.27 5.96 18.16
N THR A 151 5.57 5.55 16.92
CA THR A 151 4.73 4.60 16.18
C THR A 151 4.65 3.25 16.88
N ALA A 152 5.77 2.76 17.42
CA ALA A 152 5.82 1.51 18.19
C ALA A 152 5.04 1.62 19.51
N GLU A 153 5.16 2.74 20.23
CA GLU A 153 4.41 3.00 21.46
C GLU A 153 2.89 3.03 21.20
N LEU A 154 2.46 3.77 20.18
CA LEU A 154 1.04 3.83 19.78
C LEU A 154 0.53 2.46 19.32
N GLY A 155 1.34 1.69 18.60
CA GLY A 155 1.03 0.32 18.20
C GLY A 155 0.79 -0.58 19.41
N ALA A 156 1.71 -0.61 20.37
CA ALA A 156 1.58 -1.39 21.60
C ALA A 156 0.36 -0.96 22.43
N TYR A 157 0.07 0.34 22.48
CA TYR A 157 -1.16 0.85 23.11
C TYR A 157 -2.41 0.33 22.41
N ALA A 158 -2.48 0.41 21.08
CA ALA A 158 -3.62 -0.08 20.30
C ALA A 158 -3.82 -1.60 20.50
N GLU A 159 -2.74 -2.39 20.52
CA GLU A 159 -2.78 -3.82 20.84
C GLU A 159 -3.34 -4.07 22.24
N SER A 160 -2.92 -3.28 23.24
CA SER A 160 -3.45 -3.37 24.62
C SER A 160 -4.95 -3.06 24.75
N LYS A 161 -5.53 -2.43 23.71
CA LYS A 161 -6.94 -2.07 23.62
C LYS A 161 -7.74 -2.95 22.67
N ASP A 162 -7.12 -3.97 22.08
CA ASP A 162 -7.72 -4.79 21.02
C ASP A 162 -8.22 -3.93 19.84
N ALA A 163 -7.51 -2.84 19.56
CA ALA A 163 -7.87 -1.83 18.56
C ALA A 163 -6.87 -1.74 17.40
N ALA A 164 -5.83 -2.60 17.41
CA ALA A 164 -4.80 -2.61 16.37
C ALA A 164 -5.36 -3.18 15.06
N THR A 165 -5.01 -2.55 13.94
CA THR A 165 -5.35 -3.08 12.61
C THR A 165 -4.57 -4.36 12.35
N THR A 166 -5.26 -5.39 11.86
CA THR A 166 -4.65 -6.71 11.59
C THR A 166 -3.79 -6.74 10.33
N TRP A 167 -3.91 -5.73 9.47
CA TRP A 167 -3.18 -5.61 8.22
C TRP A 167 -2.53 -4.23 8.09
N ARG A 168 -1.44 -4.17 7.32
CA ARG A 168 -0.64 -2.97 7.07
C ARG A 168 -0.59 -2.67 5.58
N TYR A 169 -1.01 -1.48 5.21
CA TYR A 169 -1.09 -1.09 3.80
C TYR A 169 0.26 -0.66 3.25
N LEU A 170 0.77 -1.38 2.24
CA LEU A 170 2.11 -1.19 1.67
C LEU A 170 2.45 0.25 1.31
N ASN A 171 1.48 1.02 0.79
CA ASN A 171 1.69 2.41 0.36
C ASN A 171 1.66 3.44 1.50
N TYR A 172 1.26 3.05 2.72
CA TYR A 172 1.09 3.96 3.87
C TYR A 172 1.81 3.47 5.13
N VAL A 173 2.76 2.56 4.98
CA VAL A 173 3.60 2.08 6.08
C VAL A 173 5.00 2.65 5.98
N SER A 174 5.61 2.91 7.12
CA SER A 174 7.01 3.35 7.20
C SER A 174 7.96 2.19 6.87
N PRO A 175 9.20 2.47 6.41
CA PRO A 175 10.18 1.43 6.13
C PRO A 175 10.58 0.59 7.35
N ALA A 176 10.34 1.10 8.57
CA ALA A 176 10.62 0.38 9.80
C ALA A 176 9.57 -0.72 10.10
N GLN A 177 8.43 -0.70 9.42
CA GLN A 177 7.37 -1.69 9.59
C GLN A 177 7.55 -2.84 8.61
N ASP A 178 7.13 -4.03 9.04
CA ASP A 178 6.97 -5.17 8.15
C ASP A 178 5.49 -5.30 7.75
N PRO A 179 5.12 -4.93 6.52
CA PRO A 179 3.75 -5.09 6.03
C PRO A 179 3.42 -6.52 5.62
N PHE A 180 4.40 -7.28 5.10
CA PHE A 180 4.14 -8.59 4.52
C PHE A 180 3.72 -9.63 5.56
N SER A 181 4.27 -9.56 6.78
CA SER A 181 3.81 -10.42 7.90
C SER A 181 2.34 -10.23 8.27
N THR A 182 1.73 -9.11 7.87
CA THR A 182 0.33 -8.81 8.18
C THR A 182 -0.64 -9.24 7.08
N PHE A 183 -0.14 -9.73 5.94
CA PHE A 183 -1.01 -10.21 4.85
C PHE A 183 -1.65 -11.57 5.16
N GLY A 184 -1.14 -12.27 6.17
CA GLY A 184 -1.50 -13.64 6.52
C GLY A 184 -0.63 -14.66 5.80
N GLU A 185 -0.50 -15.83 6.44
CA GLU A 185 0.43 -16.90 6.03
C GLU A 185 0.27 -17.31 4.57
N GLU A 186 -0.96 -17.57 4.12
CA GLU A 186 -1.23 -18.03 2.75
C GLU A 186 -0.77 -17.02 1.69
N LYS A 187 -1.01 -15.73 1.92
CA LYS A 187 -0.62 -14.67 0.99
C LYS A 187 0.90 -14.48 1.02
N PHE A 188 1.52 -14.58 2.19
CA PHE A 188 2.98 -14.51 2.30
C PHE A 188 3.66 -15.66 1.56
N GLN A 189 3.17 -16.89 1.72
CA GLN A 189 3.67 -18.07 1.00
C GLN A 189 3.51 -17.93 -0.52
N LEU A 190 2.44 -17.30 -1.00
CA LEU A 190 2.30 -16.97 -2.42
C LEU A 190 3.42 -16.03 -2.90
N LEU A 191 3.72 -14.97 -2.14
CA LEU A 191 4.79 -14.03 -2.46
C LEU A 191 6.15 -14.75 -2.50
N GLU A 192 6.46 -15.58 -1.51
CA GLU A 192 7.69 -16.37 -1.46
C GLU A 192 7.81 -17.33 -2.64
N LYS A 193 6.72 -18.06 -2.94
CA LYS A 193 6.69 -19.01 -4.06
C LYS A 193 6.96 -18.30 -5.39
N VAL A 194 6.30 -17.17 -5.65
CA VAL A 194 6.49 -16.40 -6.89
C VAL A 194 7.90 -15.81 -6.94
N ALA A 195 8.44 -15.31 -5.83
CA ALA A 195 9.83 -14.84 -5.79
C ALA A 195 10.83 -15.97 -6.11
N ALA A 196 10.61 -17.17 -5.59
CA ALA A 196 11.46 -18.33 -5.86
C ALA A 196 11.37 -18.79 -7.33
N GLU A 197 10.20 -18.70 -7.94
CA GLU A 197 9.95 -19.11 -9.32
C GLU A 197 10.52 -18.12 -10.34
N TYR A 198 10.27 -16.82 -10.17
CA TYR A 198 10.59 -15.79 -11.17
C TYR A 198 11.87 -14.99 -10.86
N ASP A 199 12.36 -15.05 -9.62
CA ASP A 199 13.63 -14.46 -9.22
C ASP A 199 14.45 -15.42 -8.30
N PRO A 200 14.78 -16.66 -8.74
CA PRO A 200 15.44 -17.65 -7.87
C PRO A 200 16.77 -17.14 -7.29
N LYS A 201 17.50 -16.31 -8.05
CA LYS A 201 18.79 -15.75 -7.65
C LYS A 201 18.69 -14.46 -6.83
N GLY A 202 17.49 -13.89 -6.71
CA GLY A 202 17.27 -12.69 -5.90
C GLY A 202 17.89 -11.48 -6.54
N PHE A 203 17.80 -11.39 -7.86
CA PHE A 203 18.28 -10.28 -8.64
C PHE A 203 17.66 -8.97 -8.16
N PHE A 204 16.33 -8.90 -7.98
CA PHE A 204 15.62 -7.66 -7.66
C PHE A 204 15.70 -7.26 -6.19
N GLN A 205 16.07 -8.19 -5.31
CA GLN A 205 16.11 -7.96 -3.86
C GLN A 205 17.19 -6.92 -3.46
N PRO A 206 18.47 -7.06 -3.87
CA PRO A 206 19.49 -6.06 -3.58
C PRO A 206 19.68 -5.01 -4.68
N ARG A 207 19.19 -5.24 -5.91
CA ARG A 207 19.49 -4.36 -7.07
C ARG A 207 18.42 -3.31 -7.35
N VAL A 208 17.21 -3.48 -6.83
CA VAL A 208 16.16 -2.48 -6.96
C VAL A 208 15.98 -1.80 -5.62
N SER A 209 16.36 -0.52 -5.56
CA SER A 209 16.13 0.33 -4.39
C SER A 209 14.64 0.61 -4.20
N GLY A 210 14.23 0.80 -2.95
CA GLY A 210 12.85 1.11 -2.57
C GLY A 210 11.89 -0.09 -2.63
N GLY A 211 10.70 0.12 -2.08
CA GLY A 211 9.70 -0.93 -1.86
C GLY A 211 10.10 -1.89 -0.73
N PHE A 212 9.11 -2.61 -0.20
CA PHE A 212 9.36 -3.67 0.77
C PHE A 212 9.84 -4.94 0.06
N LYS A 213 10.84 -5.59 0.64
CA LYS A 213 11.44 -6.81 0.09
C LYS A 213 10.92 -8.03 0.81
N ILE A 214 10.71 -9.11 0.07
CA ILE A 214 10.30 -10.39 0.65
C ILE A 214 11.55 -10.97 1.33
N PRO A 215 11.53 -11.19 2.66
CA PRO A 215 12.65 -11.82 3.35
C PRO A 215 12.94 -13.18 2.72
N ARG A 216 14.18 -13.42 2.31
CA ARG A 216 14.56 -14.79 1.94
C ARG A 216 14.77 -15.60 3.19
N VAL A 217 14.10 -16.74 3.31
CA VAL A 217 14.64 -17.85 4.08
C VAL A 217 15.90 -18.30 3.33
N GLN A 218 17.07 -17.98 3.88
CA GLN A 218 18.35 -18.51 3.39
C GLN A 218 18.50 -19.99 3.75
#